data_AF-A0A7M3YDW1-F1
#
_entry.id   AF-A0A7M3YDW1-F1
#
_cell.length_a   1.000
_cell.length_b   1.000
_cell.length_c   1.000
_cell.angle_alpha   90.00
_cell.angle_beta   90.00
_cell.angle_gamma   90.00
#
_symmetry.space_group_name_H-M   'P 1'
#
loop_
_entity.id
_entity.type
_entity.pdbx_description
1 polymer ?
#
loop_
_entity_poly.entity_id
_entity_poly.type
_entity_poly.pdbx_seq_one_letter_code
_entity_poly.pdbx_strand_id
1 'polypeptide(L)'
;NPEWVMVDADFHDLGSIHYSLKIDTEFAEAWNQANIKRGLESRTVAYHGFPVDVGSVVALELLNPNNRIPAVICSTNVYSNRAETTVLAKACMDVVKAQGKKVVAVSVMSLSNRMFTEPIEPHEDRIHSLKDDEWNRKILEFLSEGRLEDVGQLSRTIHDQIRVKKVVAFKPMWWLSAMNDNRNDLTGQVLAYEPIHGAGAAVVVLDPESNGTGDKEYDEDDVEFYGGDRNVLESDLEEPNGNVNSGPALYDPVEGANAVNTSKAPKPVGAYPHARREGDLIYLSGVGPRQPGDNSIPGGPIKDSNGNPLNYDIKAQTRAVVDNIARILEEAGSSLEKVIDVTSFLVDMDRDFSGYNEVWAETLGKVGPTRTTLAIRALPTPIAVEMKVIAKV
;
A
#
# COMPACT_ATOMS: atom_id res chain seq x y z
N ASN A 1 -33.95 -1.79 21.25
CA ASN A 1 -33.16 -1.97 20.02
C ASN A 1 -34.05 -2.61 18.97
N PRO A 2 -33.93 -2.23 17.68
CA PRO A 2 -34.66 -2.93 16.62
C PRO A 2 -34.24 -4.40 16.57
N GLU A 3 -35.16 -5.26 16.13
CA GLU A 3 -34.94 -6.69 15.91
C GLU A 3 -34.84 -6.95 14.41
N TRP A 4 -33.90 -7.78 14.01
CA TRP A 4 -33.57 -8.05 12.62
C TRP A 4 -33.36 -9.55 12.39
N VAL A 5 -33.40 -9.93 11.12
CA VAL A 5 -33.09 -11.27 10.65
C VAL A 5 -32.05 -11.14 9.55
N MET A 6 -30.92 -11.82 9.73
CA MET A 6 -29.83 -11.91 8.75
C MET A 6 -29.80 -13.31 8.15
N VAL A 7 -29.50 -13.39 6.86
CA VAL A 7 -29.18 -14.64 6.17
C VAL A 7 -27.84 -14.42 5.50
N ASP A 8 -26.86 -15.26 5.82
CA ASP A 8 -25.55 -15.20 5.17
C ASP A 8 -25.67 -15.56 3.69
N ALA A 9 -24.92 -14.89 2.81
CA ALA A 9 -25.03 -15.12 1.38
C ALA A 9 -24.44 -16.47 0.95
N ASP A 10 -23.36 -16.90 1.59
CA ASP A 10 -22.62 -18.13 1.27
C ASP A 10 -23.19 -19.33 2.06
N PHE A 11 -23.65 -19.11 3.29
CA PHE A 11 -24.13 -20.14 4.24
C PHE A 11 -25.64 -20.02 4.56
N HIS A 12 -26.44 -19.59 3.58
CA HIS A 12 -27.90 -19.40 3.74
C HIS A 12 -28.65 -20.70 4.07
N ASP A 13 -28.08 -21.86 3.71
CA ASP A 13 -28.60 -23.19 3.99
C ASP A 13 -28.55 -23.56 5.47
N LEU A 14 -27.62 -22.98 6.24
CA LEU A 14 -27.53 -23.15 7.69
C LEU A 14 -28.65 -22.43 8.47
N GLY A 15 -29.40 -21.56 7.80
CA GLY A 15 -30.57 -20.89 8.34
C GLY A 15 -30.41 -19.38 8.49
N SER A 16 -31.19 -18.80 9.41
CA SER A 16 -31.25 -17.36 9.64
C SER A 16 -30.79 -17.01 11.05
N ILE A 17 -30.12 -15.86 11.17
CA ILE A 17 -29.63 -15.33 12.44
C ILE A 17 -30.54 -14.19 12.86
N HIS A 18 -31.30 -14.40 13.93
CA HIS A 18 -32.10 -13.36 14.56
C HIS A 18 -31.20 -12.56 15.50
N TYR A 19 -31.19 -11.23 15.38
CA TYR A 19 -30.27 -10.41 16.17
C TYR A 19 -30.87 -9.07 16.57
N SER A 20 -30.35 -8.53 17.68
CA SER A 20 -30.63 -7.16 18.12
C SER A 20 -29.39 -6.59 18.80
N LEU A 21 -28.89 -5.45 18.30
CA LEU A 21 -27.64 -4.85 18.79
C LEU A 21 -27.91 -3.56 19.56
N LYS A 22 -27.25 -3.43 20.72
CA LYS A 22 -27.21 -2.20 21.51
C LYS A 22 -25.96 -1.43 21.10
N ILE A 23 -26.12 -0.31 20.40
CA ILE A 23 -25.00 0.49 19.92
C ILE A 23 -24.75 1.68 20.85
N ASP A 24 -23.48 1.91 21.24
CA ASP A 24 -23.06 3.11 21.97
C ASP A 24 -22.84 4.25 20.98
N THR A 25 -23.92 4.98 20.67
CA THR A 25 -23.89 6.07 19.68
C THR A 25 -23.04 7.25 20.13
N GLU A 26 -22.99 7.52 21.45
CA GLU A 26 -22.18 8.62 21.99
C GLU A 26 -20.68 8.33 21.85
N PHE A 27 -20.26 7.09 22.14
CA PHE A 27 -18.89 6.67 21.89
C PHE A 27 -18.55 6.68 20.40
N ALA A 28 -19.44 6.16 19.55
CA ALA A 28 -19.21 6.14 18.10
C ALA A 28 -19.02 7.55 17.51
N GLU A 29 -19.82 8.52 17.94
CA GLU A 29 -19.67 9.91 17.49
C GLU A 29 -18.37 10.54 18.04
N ALA A 30 -18.05 10.30 19.32
CA ALA A 30 -16.80 10.79 19.89
C ALA A 30 -15.57 10.21 19.17
N TRP A 31 -15.60 8.92 18.81
CA TRP A 31 -14.54 8.27 18.05
C TRP A 31 -14.44 8.82 16.62
N ASN A 32 -15.57 9.10 15.97
CA ASN A 32 -15.58 9.77 14.67
C ASN A 32 -14.90 11.16 14.73
N GLN A 33 -15.17 11.95 15.76
CA GLN A 33 -14.50 13.25 15.96
C GLN A 33 -13.00 13.08 16.24
N ALA A 34 -12.61 12.07 17.02
CA ALA A 34 -11.21 11.76 17.28
C ALA A 34 -10.45 11.33 16.01
N ASN A 35 -11.09 10.52 15.14
CA ASN A 35 -10.56 10.14 13.84
C ASN A 35 -10.25 11.37 12.99
N ILE A 36 -11.22 12.29 12.84
CA ILE A 36 -11.05 13.54 12.08
C ILE A 36 -9.91 14.38 12.66
N LYS A 37 -9.83 14.48 14.00
CA LYS A 37 -8.74 15.20 14.67
C LYS A 37 -7.37 14.58 14.40
N ARG A 38 -7.30 13.27 14.21
CA ARG A 38 -6.09 12.54 13.83
C ARG A 38 -5.86 12.49 12.31
N GLY A 39 -6.64 13.22 11.51
CA GLY A 39 -6.45 13.37 10.07
C GLY A 39 -7.08 12.26 9.22
N LEU A 40 -7.92 11.41 9.81
CA LEU A 40 -8.69 10.41 9.08
C LEU A 40 -9.98 11.00 8.50
N GLU A 41 -10.35 10.57 7.30
CA GLU A 41 -11.69 10.78 6.78
C GLU A 41 -12.62 9.68 7.30
N SER A 42 -13.59 10.04 8.14
CA SER A 42 -14.55 9.09 8.69
C SER A 42 -15.94 9.69 8.85
N ARG A 43 -16.93 8.81 9.03
CA ARG A 43 -18.31 9.19 9.32
C ARG A 43 -19.02 8.11 10.11
N THR A 44 -20.06 8.49 10.83
CA THR A 44 -21.01 7.54 11.43
C THR A 44 -22.06 7.07 10.39
N VAL A 45 -22.62 5.88 10.64
CA VAL A 45 -23.70 5.29 9.85
C VAL A 45 -24.92 5.07 10.74
N ALA A 46 -26.07 5.62 10.34
CA ALA A 46 -27.31 5.59 11.12
C ALA A 46 -28.51 5.46 10.17
N TYR A 47 -28.56 4.34 9.44
CA TYR A 47 -29.60 4.05 8.46
C TYR A 47 -30.52 2.95 8.98
N HIS A 48 -31.82 3.09 8.78
CA HIS A 48 -32.78 2.03 9.06
C HIS A 48 -32.55 0.87 8.08
N GLY A 49 -32.35 -0.34 8.60
CA GLY A 49 -32.03 -1.51 7.77
C GLY A 49 -30.60 -1.49 7.20
N PHE A 50 -29.65 -0.81 7.86
CA PHE A 50 -28.24 -0.90 7.49
C PHE A 50 -27.76 -2.37 7.59
N PRO A 51 -27.09 -2.91 6.54
CA PRO A 51 -26.62 -4.28 6.54
C PRO A 51 -25.37 -4.42 7.40
N VAL A 52 -25.56 -4.68 8.71
CA VAL A 52 -24.45 -5.07 9.59
C VAL A 52 -23.88 -6.39 9.07
N ASP A 53 -22.55 -6.50 8.98
CA ASP A 53 -21.89 -7.67 8.43
C ASP A 53 -22.05 -8.91 9.32
N VAL A 54 -21.94 -10.08 8.69
CA VAL A 54 -22.16 -11.38 9.32
C VAL A 54 -21.19 -11.62 10.47
N GLY A 55 -19.92 -11.25 10.31
CA GLY A 55 -18.89 -11.41 11.33
C GLY A 55 -19.25 -10.65 12.61
N SER A 56 -19.63 -9.37 12.48
CA SER A 56 -20.06 -8.55 13.62
C SER A 56 -21.30 -9.12 14.32
N VAL A 57 -22.30 -9.57 13.57
CA VAL A 57 -23.53 -10.16 14.16
C VAL A 57 -23.20 -11.45 14.91
N VAL A 58 -22.49 -12.39 14.28
CA VAL A 58 -22.13 -13.67 14.91
C VAL A 58 -21.27 -13.46 16.15
N ALA A 59 -20.26 -12.58 16.07
CA ALA A 59 -19.39 -12.30 17.22
C ALA A 59 -20.17 -11.70 18.39
N LEU A 60 -21.08 -10.76 18.14
CA LEU A 60 -21.85 -10.12 19.21
C LEU A 60 -22.91 -11.06 19.83
N GLU A 61 -23.57 -11.90 19.02
CA GLU A 61 -24.52 -12.89 19.54
C GLU A 61 -23.81 -13.95 20.41
N LEU A 62 -22.60 -14.39 20.03
CA LEU A 62 -21.85 -15.39 20.80
C LEU A 62 -21.16 -14.80 22.03
N LEU A 63 -20.54 -13.62 21.93
CA LEU A 63 -19.76 -13.00 23.01
C LEU A 63 -20.61 -12.15 23.96
N ASN A 64 -21.80 -11.70 23.52
CA ASN A 64 -22.70 -10.85 24.29
C ASN A 64 -24.18 -11.28 24.12
N PRO A 65 -24.54 -12.54 24.44
CA PRO A 65 -25.84 -13.16 24.09
C PRO A 65 -27.09 -12.50 24.70
N ASN A 66 -26.93 -11.59 25.66
CA ASN A 66 -28.03 -10.84 26.26
C ASN A 66 -28.01 -9.35 25.87
N ASN A 67 -27.15 -8.98 24.91
CA ASN A 67 -26.97 -7.60 24.45
C ASN A 67 -26.75 -6.61 25.61
N ARG A 68 -26.04 -7.06 26.65
CA ARG A 68 -25.89 -6.35 27.93
C ARG A 68 -24.91 -5.18 27.78
N ILE A 69 -23.82 -5.44 27.07
CA ILE A 69 -22.74 -4.49 26.83
C ILE A 69 -23.04 -3.77 25.51
N PRO A 70 -23.13 -2.43 25.50
CA PRO A 70 -23.21 -1.67 24.25
C PRO A 70 -21.98 -1.93 23.38
N ALA A 71 -22.18 -2.12 22.07
CA ALA A 71 -21.12 -2.31 21.09
C ALA A 71 -20.90 -1.03 20.27
N VAL A 72 -19.71 -0.91 19.71
CA VAL A 72 -19.39 0.02 18.62
C VAL A 72 -18.69 -0.78 17.54
N ILE A 73 -19.20 -0.70 16.33
CA ILE A 73 -18.70 -1.48 15.18
C ILE A 73 -17.96 -0.52 14.27
N CYS A 74 -16.76 -0.90 13.86
CA CYS A 74 -15.94 -0.14 12.93
C CYS A 74 -15.85 -0.87 11.59
N SER A 75 -16.00 -0.14 10.49
CA SER A 75 -15.76 -0.69 9.16
C SER A 75 -14.29 -0.98 8.94
N THR A 76 -13.98 -2.04 8.18
CA THR A 76 -12.64 -2.21 7.61
C THR A 76 -12.59 -1.52 6.24
N ASN A 77 -11.89 -0.39 6.14
CA ASN A 77 -11.69 0.30 4.86
C ASN A 77 -10.79 -0.58 3.95
N VAL A 78 -11.22 -0.83 2.72
CA VAL A 78 -10.47 -1.66 1.76
C VAL A 78 -9.13 -1.01 1.38
N TYR A 79 -9.08 0.32 1.36
CA TYR A 79 -7.91 1.10 0.96
C TYR A 79 -6.94 1.40 2.11
N SER A 80 -7.33 1.14 3.36
CA SER A 80 -6.48 1.48 4.49
C SER A 80 -5.19 0.68 4.51
N ASN A 81 -4.10 1.28 4.93
CA ASN A 81 -2.85 0.57 5.18
C ASN A 81 -2.63 0.42 6.70
N ARG A 82 -1.45 -0.05 7.11
CA ARG A 82 -1.07 -0.14 8.53
C ARG A 82 -1.17 1.22 9.21
N ALA A 83 -0.64 2.29 8.60
CA ALA A 83 -0.66 3.63 9.20
C ALA A 83 -2.08 4.13 9.47
N GLU A 84 -3.00 4.06 8.49
CA GLU A 84 -4.40 4.46 8.69
C GLU A 84 -5.07 3.62 9.80
N THR A 85 -4.81 2.31 9.80
CA THR A 85 -5.38 1.36 10.79
C THR A 85 -4.83 1.62 12.20
N THR A 86 -3.55 1.94 12.33
CA THR A 86 -2.89 2.31 13.60
C THR A 86 -3.46 3.64 14.12
N VAL A 87 -3.59 4.65 13.27
CA VAL A 87 -4.16 5.95 13.66
C VAL A 87 -5.63 5.80 14.09
N LEU A 88 -6.39 4.92 13.44
CA LEU A 88 -7.77 4.59 13.82
C LEU A 88 -7.87 3.96 15.22
N ALA A 89 -6.95 3.05 15.57
CA ALA A 89 -6.85 2.48 16.91
C ALA A 89 -6.47 3.53 17.96
N LYS A 90 -5.47 4.37 17.67
CA LYS A 90 -5.05 5.45 18.58
C LYS A 90 -6.18 6.46 18.82
N ALA A 91 -6.94 6.82 17.79
CA ALA A 91 -8.13 7.66 17.93
C ALA A 91 -9.18 7.03 18.84
N CYS A 92 -9.37 5.70 18.76
CA CYS A 92 -10.26 4.97 19.67
C CYS A 92 -9.76 5.10 21.11
N MET A 93 -8.48 4.85 21.33
CA MET A 93 -7.86 4.90 22.66
C MET A 93 -7.90 6.30 23.29
N ASP A 94 -7.81 7.37 22.50
CA ASP A 94 -8.03 8.73 22.99
C ASP A 94 -9.42 8.88 23.63
N VAL A 95 -10.46 8.34 22.99
CA VAL A 95 -11.83 8.41 23.49
C VAL A 95 -12.04 7.51 24.70
N VAL A 96 -11.48 6.29 24.69
CA VAL A 96 -11.50 5.38 25.84
C VAL A 96 -10.93 6.08 27.08
N LYS A 97 -9.74 6.68 26.94
CA LYS A 97 -9.05 7.41 28.01
C LYS A 97 -9.85 8.65 28.44
N ALA A 98 -10.33 9.45 27.49
CA ALA A 98 -11.08 10.68 27.79
C ALA A 98 -12.42 10.43 28.51
N GLN A 99 -13.12 9.34 28.17
CA GLN A 99 -14.40 8.98 28.81
C GLN A 99 -14.22 8.10 30.06
N GLY A 100 -13.01 7.63 30.35
CA GLY A 100 -12.75 6.72 31.47
C GLY A 100 -13.51 5.39 31.36
N LYS A 101 -13.79 4.93 30.15
CA LYS A 101 -14.53 3.68 29.91
C LYS A 101 -13.61 2.47 29.98
N LYS A 102 -14.14 1.36 30.47
CA LYS A 102 -13.53 0.03 30.30
C LYS A 102 -14.10 -0.58 29.04
N VAL A 103 -13.23 -0.97 28.11
CA VAL A 103 -13.63 -1.52 26.82
C VAL A 103 -13.00 -2.90 26.61
N VAL A 104 -13.66 -3.71 25.79
CA VAL A 104 -13.11 -4.96 25.26
C VAL A 104 -12.94 -4.76 23.76
N ALA A 105 -11.72 -4.85 23.27
CA ALA A 105 -11.43 -4.81 21.84
C ALA A 105 -11.63 -6.20 21.25
N VAL A 106 -12.43 -6.30 20.18
CA VAL A 106 -12.73 -7.57 19.50
C VAL A 106 -12.35 -7.42 18.04
N SER A 107 -11.47 -8.30 17.55
CA SER A 107 -11.17 -8.43 16.13
C SER A 107 -11.85 -9.67 15.58
N VAL A 108 -12.68 -9.50 14.56
CA VAL A 108 -13.37 -10.60 13.87
C VAL A 108 -12.75 -10.78 12.50
N MET A 109 -12.10 -11.92 12.28
CA MET A 109 -11.39 -12.22 11.04
C MET A 109 -11.20 -13.73 10.88
N SER A 110 -11.01 -14.17 9.64
CA SER A 110 -10.54 -15.52 9.35
C SER A 110 -9.03 -15.64 9.59
N LEU A 111 -8.55 -16.83 9.96
CA LEU A 111 -7.15 -17.20 9.79
C LEU A 111 -6.90 -17.53 8.30
N SER A 112 -6.48 -18.75 7.97
CA SER A 112 -6.57 -19.23 6.59
C SER A 112 -8.02 -19.28 6.12
N ASN A 113 -8.25 -18.92 4.86
CA ASN A 113 -9.60 -18.82 4.27
C ASN A 113 -9.74 -19.65 2.99
N ARG A 114 -9.06 -20.79 2.92
CA ARG A 114 -9.21 -21.73 1.83
C ARG A 114 -10.38 -22.65 2.14
N MET A 115 -11.54 -22.28 1.62
CA MET A 115 -12.76 -23.05 1.80
C MET A 115 -12.86 -24.20 0.79
N PHE A 116 -13.62 -25.24 1.14
CA PHE A 116 -14.08 -26.22 0.14
C PHE A 116 -15.00 -25.50 -0.86
N THR A 117 -14.90 -25.89 -2.14
CA THR A 117 -15.75 -25.34 -3.22
C THR A 117 -16.90 -26.25 -3.59
N GLU A 118 -16.87 -27.47 -3.08
CA GLU A 118 -17.93 -28.47 -3.23
C GLU A 118 -18.60 -28.66 -1.88
N PRO A 119 -19.90 -28.99 -1.85
CA PRO A 119 -20.57 -29.36 -0.61
C PRO A 119 -19.84 -30.50 0.10
N ILE A 120 -19.66 -30.36 1.40
CA ILE A 120 -19.08 -31.38 2.27
C ILE A 120 -20.06 -31.68 3.40
N GLU A 121 -20.03 -32.91 3.92
CA GLU A 121 -20.74 -33.20 5.16
C GLU A 121 -19.99 -32.59 6.35
N PRO A 122 -20.68 -32.09 7.40
CA PRO A 122 -20.01 -31.40 8.52
C PRO A 122 -18.92 -32.22 9.23
N HIS A 123 -19.06 -33.56 9.27
CA HIS A 123 -18.09 -34.44 9.90
C HIS A 123 -16.83 -34.69 9.06
N GLU A 124 -16.83 -34.29 7.79
CA GLU A 124 -15.69 -34.39 6.88
C GLU A 124 -14.83 -33.12 6.87
N ASP A 125 -15.31 -32.06 7.55
CA ASP A 125 -14.65 -30.78 7.60
C ASP A 125 -13.28 -30.87 8.27
N ARG A 126 -12.33 -30.13 7.70
CA ARG A 126 -10.90 -30.14 8.04
C ARG A 126 -10.23 -28.95 7.40
N ILE A 127 -9.10 -28.52 7.94
CA ILE A 127 -8.31 -27.46 7.31
C ILE A 127 -7.92 -27.92 5.90
N HIS A 128 -8.27 -27.12 4.90
CA HIS A 128 -8.19 -27.55 3.49
C HIS A 128 -6.74 -27.82 3.03
N SER A 129 -5.76 -27.14 3.61
CA SER A 129 -4.35 -27.19 3.19
C SER A 129 -3.44 -27.35 4.40
N LEU A 130 -2.52 -28.31 4.34
CA LEU A 130 -1.54 -28.51 5.42
C LEU A 130 -0.66 -27.27 5.63
N LYS A 131 -0.25 -26.61 4.54
CA LYS A 131 0.47 -25.33 4.61
C LYS A 131 -0.34 -24.28 5.36
N ASP A 132 -1.65 -24.25 5.12
CA ASP A 132 -2.54 -23.27 5.74
C ASP A 132 -2.68 -23.57 7.24
N ASP A 133 -2.77 -24.84 7.64
CA ASP A 133 -2.77 -25.28 9.05
C ASP A 133 -1.46 -24.94 9.77
N GLU A 134 -0.30 -25.16 9.14
CA GLU A 134 1.01 -24.82 9.71
C GLU A 134 1.14 -23.33 10.03
N TRP A 135 0.70 -22.47 9.11
CA TRP A 135 0.71 -21.03 9.33
C TRP A 135 -0.32 -20.58 10.37
N ASN A 136 -1.52 -21.17 10.36
CA ASN A 136 -2.51 -20.91 11.41
C ASN A 136 -1.93 -21.21 12.80
N ARG A 137 -1.31 -22.38 12.97
CA ARG A 137 -0.68 -22.78 14.24
C ARG A 137 0.44 -21.85 14.65
N LYS A 138 1.28 -21.41 13.70
CA LYS A 138 2.34 -20.43 13.97
C LYS A 138 1.79 -19.09 14.46
N ILE A 139 0.70 -18.60 13.87
CA ILE A 139 0.02 -17.39 14.34
C ILE A 139 -0.51 -17.59 15.76
N LEU A 140 -1.17 -18.72 16.00
CA LEU A 140 -1.74 -19.05 17.31
C LEU A 140 -0.68 -19.23 18.40
N GLU A 141 0.51 -19.74 18.04
CA GLU A 141 1.67 -19.81 18.94
C GLU A 141 2.09 -18.41 19.38
N PHE A 142 2.35 -17.48 18.44
CA PHE A 142 2.66 -16.09 18.77
C PHE A 142 1.60 -15.44 19.65
N LEU A 143 0.32 -15.61 19.30
CA LEU A 143 -0.77 -15.05 20.09
C LEU A 143 -0.84 -15.67 21.48
N SER A 144 -0.57 -16.97 21.64
CA SER A 144 -0.53 -17.65 22.95
C SER A 144 0.61 -17.16 23.84
N GLU A 145 1.72 -16.74 23.23
CA GLU A 145 2.87 -16.15 23.92
C GLU A 145 2.69 -14.64 24.20
N GLY A 146 1.57 -14.05 23.77
CA GLY A 146 1.31 -12.61 23.94
C GLY A 146 1.99 -11.70 22.92
N ARG A 147 2.56 -12.27 21.86
CA ARG A 147 3.36 -11.60 20.83
C ARG A 147 2.47 -11.03 19.73
N LEU A 148 1.57 -10.13 20.11
CA LEU A 148 0.56 -9.58 19.22
C LEU A 148 1.17 -8.69 18.12
N GLU A 149 2.13 -7.83 18.45
CA GLU A 149 2.78 -6.97 17.46
C GLU A 149 3.59 -7.78 16.45
N ASP A 150 4.21 -8.90 16.83
CA ASP A 150 4.91 -9.78 15.88
C ASP A 150 3.95 -10.32 14.81
N VAL A 151 2.72 -10.67 15.20
CA VAL A 151 1.67 -11.04 14.24
C VAL A 151 1.28 -9.85 13.36
N GLY A 152 1.22 -8.64 13.94
CA GLY A 152 1.01 -7.39 13.22
C GLY A 152 2.08 -7.13 12.16
N GLN A 153 3.36 -7.23 12.51
CA GLN A 153 4.47 -7.04 11.58
C GLN A 153 4.47 -8.10 10.46
N LEU A 154 4.23 -9.35 10.82
CA LEU A 154 4.20 -10.47 9.87
C LEU A 154 2.92 -10.54 9.05
N SER A 155 1.92 -9.68 9.31
CA SER A 155 0.62 -9.63 8.62
C SER A 155 0.69 -9.82 7.10
N ARG A 156 1.57 -9.08 6.40
CA ARG A 156 1.73 -9.15 4.94
C ARG A 156 2.28 -10.52 4.51
N THR A 157 3.35 -10.97 5.17
CA THR A 157 3.95 -12.29 4.95
C THR A 157 2.92 -13.40 5.22
N ILE A 158 2.19 -13.32 6.32
CA ILE A 158 1.11 -14.26 6.67
C ILE A 158 0.09 -14.27 5.52
N HIS A 159 -0.44 -13.10 5.15
CA HIS A 159 -1.45 -12.95 4.11
C HIS A 159 -1.05 -13.64 2.79
N ASP A 160 0.21 -13.45 2.35
CA ASP A 160 0.76 -14.07 1.15
C ASP A 160 0.86 -15.60 1.28
N GLN A 161 1.25 -16.07 2.46
CA GLN A 161 1.51 -17.50 2.67
C GLN A 161 0.24 -18.33 2.79
N ILE A 162 -0.81 -17.81 3.45
CA ILE A 162 -2.11 -18.49 3.64
C ILE A 162 -3.15 -18.18 2.55
N ARG A 163 -2.74 -17.49 1.48
CA ARG A 163 -3.54 -17.17 0.27
C ARG A 163 -4.87 -16.47 0.59
N VAL A 164 -4.89 -15.61 1.59
CA VAL A 164 -6.13 -14.99 2.09
C VAL A 164 -6.43 -13.69 1.34
N LYS A 165 -6.56 -13.74 0.00
CA LYS A 165 -6.80 -12.51 -0.81
C LYS A 165 -8.09 -11.75 -0.45
N LYS A 166 -9.00 -12.34 0.34
CA LYS A 166 -10.24 -11.72 0.83
C LYS A 166 -10.08 -10.96 2.16
N VAL A 167 -9.11 -11.31 3.01
CA VAL A 167 -8.92 -10.66 4.33
C VAL A 167 -7.81 -9.63 4.19
N VAL A 168 -8.25 -8.43 3.82
CA VAL A 168 -7.50 -7.18 3.63
C VAL A 168 -6.18 -7.12 4.44
N ALA A 169 -5.11 -7.73 3.92
CA ALA A 169 -3.77 -7.81 4.53
C ALA A 169 -3.69 -8.14 6.04
N PHE A 170 -4.60 -8.94 6.60
CA PHE A 170 -4.62 -9.26 8.05
C PHE A 170 -4.73 -8.01 8.97
N LYS A 171 -5.29 -6.90 8.44
CA LYS A 171 -5.45 -5.58 9.08
C LYS A 171 -5.94 -5.57 10.53
N PRO A 172 -6.92 -6.40 10.95
CA PRO A 172 -7.41 -6.32 12.32
C PRO A 172 -6.31 -6.59 13.37
N MET A 173 -5.24 -7.31 13.02
CA MET A 173 -4.07 -7.46 13.91
C MET A 173 -3.30 -6.15 14.10
N TRP A 174 -3.15 -5.32 13.07
CA TRP A 174 -2.60 -3.96 13.23
C TRP A 174 -3.44 -3.12 14.18
N TRP A 175 -4.76 -3.18 14.02
CA TRP A 175 -5.68 -2.43 14.88
C TRP A 175 -5.59 -2.91 16.33
N LEU A 176 -5.65 -4.22 16.56
CA LEU A 176 -5.59 -4.79 17.91
C LEU A 176 -4.24 -4.54 18.58
N SER A 177 -3.14 -4.60 17.81
CA SER A 177 -1.81 -4.28 18.31
C SER A 177 -1.70 -2.82 18.74
N ALA A 178 -2.17 -1.89 17.89
CA ALA A 178 -2.17 -0.46 18.19
C ALA A 178 -3.11 -0.08 19.35
N MET A 179 -4.19 -0.82 19.59
CA MET A 179 -5.02 -0.69 20.79
C MET A 179 -4.27 -1.06 22.09
N ASN A 180 -3.17 -1.81 21.97
CA ASN A 180 -2.31 -2.25 23.06
C ASN A 180 -0.90 -1.63 22.98
N ASP A 181 -0.77 -0.43 22.41
CA ASP A 181 0.50 0.31 22.30
C ASP A 181 1.61 -0.45 21.52
N ASN A 182 1.22 -1.35 20.62
CA ASN A 182 2.11 -2.18 19.78
C ASN A 182 3.16 -3.00 20.55
N ARG A 183 2.73 -3.67 21.61
CA ARG A 183 3.58 -4.49 22.49
C ARG A 183 3.45 -5.99 22.25
N ASN A 184 4.45 -6.74 22.72
CA ASN A 184 4.56 -8.20 22.58
C ASN A 184 4.59 -8.98 23.90
N ASP A 185 4.34 -8.30 25.02
CA ASP A 185 4.38 -8.90 26.35
C ASP A 185 2.96 -9.04 26.95
N LEU A 186 1.94 -9.27 26.12
CA LEU A 186 0.58 -9.54 26.58
C LEU A 186 0.48 -10.93 27.22
N THR A 187 -0.64 -11.25 27.88
CA THR A 187 -0.91 -12.64 28.28
C THR A 187 -1.92 -13.26 27.33
N GLY A 188 -1.50 -14.27 26.56
CA GLY A 188 -2.31 -14.90 25.52
C GLY A 188 -2.85 -16.28 25.88
N GLN A 189 -4.04 -16.59 25.38
CA GLN A 189 -4.62 -17.93 25.48
C GLN A 189 -5.45 -18.27 24.23
N VAL A 190 -5.11 -19.39 23.58
CA VAL A 190 -5.95 -19.98 22.52
C VAL A 190 -6.98 -20.88 23.19
N LEU A 191 -8.26 -20.51 23.09
CA LEU A 191 -9.37 -21.27 23.69
C LEU A 191 -9.81 -22.44 22.80
N ALA A 192 -9.81 -22.24 21.49
CA ALA A 192 -10.18 -23.25 20.50
C ALA A 192 -9.55 -22.91 19.14
N TYR A 193 -9.27 -23.95 18.35
CA TYR A 193 -8.87 -23.84 16.95
C TYR A 193 -9.43 -25.03 16.17
N GLU A 194 -10.33 -24.76 15.22
CA GLU A 194 -11.07 -25.76 14.46
C GLU A 194 -11.24 -25.32 13.00
N PRO A 195 -11.47 -26.26 12.06
CA PRO A 195 -11.90 -25.92 10.72
C PRO A 195 -13.34 -25.39 10.69
N ILE A 196 -13.61 -24.47 9.77
CA ILE A 196 -14.97 -24.09 9.37
C ILE A 196 -15.02 -24.06 7.84
N HIS A 197 -15.63 -25.09 7.27
CA HIS A 197 -15.76 -25.31 5.84
C HIS A 197 -14.42 -25.22 5.08
N GLY A 198 -13.35 -25.79 5.64
CA GLY A 198 -11.99 -25.72 5.09
C GLY A 198 -11.10 -24.61 5.65
N ALA A 199 -11.69 -23.48 6.08
CA ALA A 199 -10.98 -22.33 6.63
C ALA A 199 -10.56 -22.58 8.08
N GLY A 200 -9.50 -21.91 8.54
CA GLY A 200 -9.09 -21.94 9.94
C GLY A 200 -9.85 -20.92 10.78
N ALA A 201 -10.41 -21.35 11.89
CA ALA A 201 -11.09 -20.50 12.86
C ALA A 201 -10.55 -20.74 14.27
N ALA A 202 -10.31 -19.67 15.03
CA ALA A 202 -9.86 -19.77 16.40
C ALA A 202 -10.54 -18.74 17.28
N VAL A 203 -10.62 -19.06 18.58
CA VAL A 203 -10.99 -18.10 19.62
C VAL A 203 -9.77 -17.88 20.49
N VAL A 204 -9.31 -16.64 20.56
CA VAL A 204 -8.10 -16.24 21.27
C VAL A 204 -8.43 -15.12 22.25
N VAL A 205 -7.91 -15.22 23.47
CA VAL A 205 -7.96 -14.18 24.49
C VAL A 205 -6.57 -13.58 24.63
N LEU A 206 -6.50 -12.26 24.64
CA LEU A 206 -5.29 -11.49 24.94
C LEU A 206 -5.61 -10.56 26.10
N ASP A 207 -4.94 -10.75 27.23
CA ASP A 207 -5.01 -9.86 28.38
C ASP A 207 -3.91 -8.78 28.25
N PRO A 208 -4.25 -7.48 28.36
CA PRO A 208 -3.27 -6.39 28.34
C PRO A 208 -2.27 -6.41 29.51
N GLU A 209 -2.47 -7.24 30.54
CA GLU A 209 -1.51 -7.44 31.61
C GLU A 209 -0.18 -8.02 31.08
N SER A 210 0.92 -7.38 31.50
CA SER A 210 2.28 -7.77 31.09
C SER A 210 2.62 -9.17 31.58
N ASN A 211 3.15 -10.01 30.69
CA ASN A 211 3.71 -11.32 31.03
C ASN A 211 5.17 -11.24 31.54
N GLY A 212 5.76 -10.04 31.61
CA GLY A 212 7.12 -9.79 32.11
C GLY A 212 8.24 -9.97 31.08
N THR A 213 7.91 -10.25 29.83
CA THR A 213 8.88 -10.32 28.71
C THR A 213 9.26 -8.92 28.22
N GLY A 214 10.43 -8.75 27.64
CA GLY A 214 10.92 -7.45 27.15
C GLY A 214 10.00 -6.82 26.10
N ASP A 215 9.81 -5.50 26.19
CA ASP A 215 8.68 -4.80 25.59
C ASP A 215 8.87 -4.36 24.12
N LYS A 216 10.03 -4.59 23.46
CA LYS A 216 10.28 -3.99 22.12
C LYS A 216 11.21 -4.78 21.18
N GLU A 217 10.64 -5.28 20.09
CA GLU A 217 11.24 -5.27 18.74
C GLU A 217 10.29 -4.41 17.89
N TYR A 218 10.54 -3.11 17.81
CA TYR A 218 9.69 -2.18 17.05
C TYR A 218 10.53 -1.51 15.96
N ASP A 219 10.33 -1.98 14.73
CA ASP A 219 11.19 -1.75 13.57
C ASP A 219 10.46 -1.14 12.37
N GLU A 220 9.15 -0.85 12.50
CA GLU A 220 8.37 -0.09 11.52
C GLU A 220 7.91 1.29 12.08
N ASP A 221 7.56 2.23 11.20
CA ASP A 221 7.16 3.60 11.57
C ASP A 221 5.88 3.64 12.44
N ASP A 222 5.95 4.38 13.56
CA ASP A 222 4.78 4.68 14.40
C ASP A 222 4.15 6.02 14.01
N VAL A 223 2.89 5.99 13.57
CA VAL A 223 2.21 7.17 12.99
C VAL A 223 1.19 7.72 13.98
N GLU A 224 1.28 9.02 14.29
CA GLU A 224 0.35 9.71 15.20
C GLU A 224 -0.85 10.34 14.50
N PHE A 225 -0.61 10.93 13.33
CA PHE A 225 -1.60 11.60 12.50
C PHE A 225 -1.53 11.05 11.09
N TYR A 226 -2.69 10.81 10.49
CA TYR A 226 -2.80 10.42 9.09
C TYR A 226 -2.83 11.67 8.21
N GLY A 227 -1.91 11.76 7.24
CA GLY A 227 -1.77 12.92 6.35
C GLY A 227 -2.04 12.59 4.88
N GLY A 228 -2.68 11.46 4.60
CA GLY A 228 -2.68 10.85 3.27
C GLY A 228 -1.51 9.89 3.09
N ASP A 229 -1.70 8.94 2.20
CA ASP A 229 -0.79 7.83 2.00
C ASP A 229 0.47 8.27 1.23
N ARG A 230 1.65 7.87 1.71
CA ARG A 230 2.92 8.02 0.99
C ARG A 230 3.07 6.97 -0.14
N ASN A 231 2.19 5.96 -0.18
CA ASN A 231 2.41 4.71 -0.93
C ASN A 231 1.21 4.23 -1.80
N VAL A 232 0.26 5.10 -2.20
CA VAL A 232 -0.93 4.70 -3.02
C VAL A 232 -0.56 4.03 -4.38
N LEU A 233 0.71 4.06 -4.79
CA LEU A 233 1.23 3.47 -6.02
C LEU A 233 2.02 2.17 -5.81
N GLU A 234 2.03 1.60 -4.61
CA GLU A 234 2.58 0.26 -4.37
C GLU A 234 1.59 -0.81 -4.87
N SER A 235 1.56 -1.00 -6.19
CA SER A 235 1.35 -2.35 -6.69
C SER A 235 2.68 -3.08 -6.57
N ASP A 236 2.77 -4.00 -5.60
CA ASP A 236 3.88 -4.95 -5.48
C ASP A 236 3.88 -5.87 -6.70
N LEU A 237 4.49 -5.40 -7.79
CA LEU A 237 5.05 -6.32 -8.78
C LEU A 237 6.33 -6.85 -8.15
N GLU A 238 6.32 -8.16 -7.87
CA GLU A 238 7.47 -8.96 -7.48
C GLU A 238 8.73 -8.47 -8.20
N GLU A 239 9.76 -8.08 -7.45
CA GLU A 239 11.10 -8.02 -8.03
C GLU A 239 11.47 -9.46 -8.44
N PRO A 240 11.77 -9.73 -9.72
CA PRO A 240 12.16 -11.06 -10.12
C PRO A 240 13.50 -11.37 -9.46
N ASN A 241 13.51 -12.36 -8.57
CA ASN A 241 14.72 -13.05 -8.16
C ASN A 241 15.44 -13.59 -9.40
N GLY A 242 16.51 -12.92 -9.82
CA GLY A 242 17.26 -13.30 -11.02
C GLY A 242 18.47 -12.41 -11.26
N ASN A 243 19.59 -12.76 -10.62
CA ASN A 243 20.91 -12.17 -10.82
C ASN A 243 21.36 -12.33 -12.29
N VAL A 244 21.45 -11.26 -13.10
CA VAL A 244 22.62 -10.83 -13.92
C VAL A 244 22.37 -9.41 -14.48
N ASN A 245 23.07 -8.43 -13.91
CA ASN A 245 23.75 -7.31 -14.59
C ASN A 245 23.30 -6.89 -16.01
N SER A 246 22.30 -6.01 -16.11
CA SER A 246 22.20 -4.89 -17.08
C SER A 246 20.84 -4.21 -16.86
N GLY A 247 20.72 -2.91 -17.09
CA GLY A 247 19.41 -2.25 -17.12
C GLY A 247 18.43 -2.94 -18.10
N PRO A 248 17.17 -2.48 -18.19
CA PRO A 248 16.22 -3.05 -19.15
C PRO A 248 16.84 -3.15 -20.55
N ALA A 249 16.48 -4.22 -21.28
CA ALA A 249 17.00 -4.47 -22.61
C ALA A 249 16.89 -3.21 -23.48
N LEU A 250 17.96 -2.88 -24.19
CA LEU A 250 17.96 -1.77 -25.12
C LEU A 250 17.29 -2.19 -26.42
N TYR A 251 16.43 -1.32 -26.94
CA TYR A 251 15.73 -1.54 -28.19
C TYR A 251 16.36 -0.69 -29.28
N ASP A 252 16.41 -1.23 -30.49
CA ASP A 252 16.56 -0.37 -31.65
C ASP A 252 15.31 0.51 -31.76
N PRO A 253 15.46 1.83 -32.01
CA PRO A 253 14.32 2.72 -32.11
C PRO A 253 13.32 2.21 -33.14
N VAL A 254 12.02 2.27 -32.79
CA VAL A 254 10.97 1.76 -33.67
C VAL A 254 10.87 2.65 -34.91
N GLU A 255 10.97 2.02 -36.08
CA GLU A 255 10.69 2.66 -37.36
C GLU A 255 9.19 2.78 -37.58
N GLY A 256 8.73 3.90 -38.15
CA GLY A 256 7.32 4.15 -38.38
C GLY A 256 7.08 5.43 -39.18
N ALA A 257 5.85 5.61 -39.66
CA ALA A 257 5.48 6.84 -40.35
C ALA A 257 5.71 8.06 -39.43
N ASN A 258 6.48 9.02 -39.93
CA ASN A 258 6.89 10.24 -39.22
C ASN A 258 7.68 10.01 -37.92
N ALA A 259 8.26 8.82 -37.71
CA ALA A 259 9.22 8.60 -36.64
C ALA A 259 10.53 9.35 -36.94
N VAL A 260 11.17 9.84 -35.89
CA VAL A 260 12.51 10.43 -35.93
C VAL A 260 13.38 9.68 -34.95
N ASN A 261 14.46 9.10 -35.46
CA ASN A 261 15.42 8.30 -34.72
C ASN A 261 16.83 8.83 -35.01
N THR A 262 17.68 8.94 -33.98
CA THR A 262 19.06 9.40 -34.14
C THR A 262 20.05 8.50 -33.41
N SER A 263 21.20 8.24 -34.02
CA SER A 263 22.32 7.55 -33.35
C SER A 263 23.05 8.44 -32.34
N LYS A 264 22.74 9.74 -32.30
CA LYS A 264 23.34 10.72 -31.38
C LYS A 264 22.65 10.75 -30.00
N ALA A 265 21.55 10.03 -29.83
CA ALA A 265 20.83 9.90 -28.58
C ALA A 265 20.86 8.44 -28.09
N PRO A 266 20.69 8.20 -26.77
CA PRO A 266 20.69 6.85 -26.21
C PRO A 266 19.61 5.97 -26.85
N LYS A 267 19.90 4.67 -26.97
CA LYS A 267 18.89 3.72 -27.41
C LYS A 267 17.71 3.67 -26.42
N PRO A 268 16.46 3.60 -26.91
CA PRO A 268 15.27 3.37 -26.09
C PRO A 268 15.38 2.16 -25.17
N VAL A 269 14.65 2.20 -24.05
CA VAL A 269 14.49 1.06 -23.12
C VAL A 269 13.16 0.32 -23.34
N GLY A 270 12.52 0.57 -24.48
CA GLY A 270 11.29 -0.06 -24.91
C GLY A 270 11.05 0.17 -26.41
N ALA A 271 10.01 -0.46 -26.95
CA ALA A 271 9.68 -0.39 -28.37
C ALA A 271 8.99 0.95 -28.73
N TYR A 272 9.77 2.02 -28.86
CA TYR A 272 9.30 3.35 -29.27
C TYR A 272 10.40 4.15 -30.02
N PRO A 273 10.05 5.15 -30.85
CA PRO A 273 11.03 6.03 -31.49
C PRO A 273 11.56 7.11 -30.53
N HIS A 274 12.67 7.79 -30.87
CA HIS A 274 13.13 8.95 -30.09
C HIS A 274 12.12 10.09 -30.11
N ALA A 275 11.56 10.38 -31.28
CA ALA A 275 10.48 11.32 -31.44
C ALA A 275 9.54 10.91 -32.58
N ARG A 276 8.38 11.55 -32.62
CA ARG A 276 7.42 11.44 -33.72
C ARG A 276 6.92 12.83 -34.11
N ARG A 277 6.89 13.10 -35.41
CA ARG A 277 6.35 14.34 -35.96
C ARG A 277 4.89 14.16 -36.35
N GLU A 278 4.03 15.07 -35.92
CA GLU A 278 2.63 15.16 -36.35
C GLU A 278 2.31 16.61 -36.74
N GLY A 279 2.19 16.86 -38.04
CA GLY A 279 2.08 18.20 -38.60
C GLY A 279 3.30 19.06 -38.27
N ASP A 280 3.05 20.17 -37.54
CA ASP A 280 4.06 21.15 -37.12
C ASP A 280 4.57 20.90 -35.69
N LEU A 281 4.15 19.79 -35.07
CA LEU A 281 4.57 19.41 -33.72
C LEU A 281 5.47 18.17 -33.74
N ILE A 282 6.41 18.13 -32.81
CA ILE A 282 7.32 17.03 -32.55
C ILE A 282 7.09 16.59 -31.11
N TYR A 283 6.78 15.30 -30.93
CA TYR A 283 6.59 14.67 -29.65
C TYR A 283 7.80 13.78 -29.36
N LEU A 284 8.57 14.10 -28.32
CA LEU A 284 9.66 13.25 -27.87
C LEU A 284 9.10 12.17 -26.93
N SER A 285 9.67 10.98 -27.02
CA SER A 285 9.55 9.97 -25.96
C SER A 285 10.27 10.46 -24.69
N GLY A 286 10.09 9.76 -23.56
CA GLY A 286 10.82 10.10 -22.33
C GLY A 286 12.34 10.09 -22.56
N VAL A 287 13.00 11.20 -22.23
CA VAL A 287 14.45 11.40 -22.43
C VAL A 287 15.17 11.42 -21.09
N GLY A 288 16.04 10.44 -20.88
CA GLY A 288 16.93 10.34 -19.72
C GLY A 288 18.37 10.81 -19.98
N PRO A 289 19.24 10.80 -18.96
CA PRO A 289 20.60 11.35 -18.99
C PRO A 289 21.65 10.41 -19.58
N ARG A 290 21.28 9.17 -19.94
CA ARG A 290 22.23 8.18 -20.48
C ARG A 290 22.98 8.77 -21.68
N GLN A 291 24.21 8.34 -21.92
CA GLN A 291 24.96 8.73 -23.12
C GLN A 291 24.75 7.72 -24.25
N PRO A 292 24.72 8.19 -25.52
CA PRO A 292 24.72 7.31 -26.67
C PRO A 292 26.00 6.45 -26.69
N GLY A 293 25.88 5.23 -27.22
CA GLY A 293 27.01 4.29 -27.33
C GLY A 293 27.22 3.44 -26.07
N ASP A 294 27.62 4.07 -24.96
CA ASP A 294 28.03 3.34 -23.74
C ASP A 294 26.99 3.29 -22.61
N ASN A 295 25.92 4.08 -22.70
CA ASN A 295 24.87 4.19 -21.68
C ASN A 295 25.35 4.69 -20.31
N SER A 296 26.53 5.32 -20.24
CA SER A 296 27.00 5.97 -19.02
C SER A 296 26.02 7.05 -18.58
N ILE A 297 25.91 7.26 -17.26
CA ILE A 297 25.03 8.27 -16.66
C ILE A 297 25.93 9.37 -16.08
N PRO A 298 26.04 10.55 -16.72
CA PRO A 298 26.76 11.69 -16.15
C PRO A 298 26.18 12.04 -14.78
N GLY A 299 27.04 12.23 -13.78
CA GLY A 299 26.62 12.41 -12.39
C GLY A 299 26.36 11.11 -11.63
N GLY A 300 26.50 9.94 -12.26
CA GLY A 300 26.40 8.62 -11.62
C GLY A 300 24.96 8.10 -11.49
N PRO A 301 24.77 6.76 -11.39
CA PRO A 301 23.46 6.16 -11.16
C PRO A 301 22.97 6.42 -9.73
N ILE A 302 21.65 6.40 -9.53
CA ILE A 302 21.04 6.62 -8.19
C ILE A 302 21.16 5.40 -7.27
N LYS A 303 21.48 4.22 -7.83
CA LYS A 303 21.64 2.97 -7.09
C LYS A 303 22.61 2.01 -7.78
N ASP A 304 23.21 1.11 -7.01
CA ASP A 304 24.12 0.07 -7.49
C ASP A 304 23.35 -1.15 -8.06
N SER A 305 24.10 -2.18 -8.48
CA SER A 305 23.53 -3.42 -9.03
C SER A 305 22.73 -4.25 -8.02
N ASN A 306 22.93 -4.01 -6.72
CA ASN A 306 22.22 -4.67 -5.63
C ASN A 306 21.04 -3.83 -5.13
N GLY A 307 20.75 -2.70 -5.78
CA GLY A 307 19.68 -1.79 -5.40
C GLY A 307 20.04 -0.82 -4.28
N ASN A 308 21.29 -0.81 -3.78
CA ASN A 308 21.69 0.12 -2.72
C ASN A 308 21.76 1.54 -3.27
N PRO A 309 21.24 2.55 -2.56
CA PRO A 309 21.35 3.95 -2.96
C PRO A 309 22.81 4.38 -3.13
N LEU A 310 23.08 5.16 -4.19
CA LEU A 310 24.37 5.78 -4.45
C LEU A 310 24.24 7.30 -4.43
N ASN A 311 25.34 7.99 -4.16
CA ASN A 311 25.41 9.43 -4.37
C ASN A 311 25.47 9.74 -5.87
N TYR A 312 24.68 10.71 -6.31
CA TYR A 312 24.66 11.20 -7.68
C TYR A 312 24.51 12.72 -7.75
N ASP A 313 24.91 13.28 -8.90
CA ASP A 313 24.80 14.71 -9.22
C ASP A 313 23.62 14.98 -10.16
N ILE A 314 22.56 15.57 -9.60
CA ILE A 314 21.36 15.96 -10.34
C ILE A 314 21.66 16.99 -11.43
N LYS A 315 22.62 17.91 -11.23
CA LYS A 315 22.92 18.96 -12.20
C LYS A 315 23.54 18.35 -13.46
N ALA A 316 24.48 17.41 -13.27
CA ALA A 316 25.09 16.68 -14.37
C ALA A 316 24.05 15.83 -15.14
N GLN A 317 23.17 15.11 -14.44
CA GLN A 317 22.10 14.35 -15.09
C GLN A 317 21.12 15.26 -15.84
N THR A 318 20.66 16.36 -15.22
CA THR A 318 19.72 17.30 -15.86
C THR A 318 20.32 17.91 -17.12
N ARG A 319 21.62 18.26 -17.11
CA ARG A 319 22.32 18.75 -18.30
C ARG A 319 22.32 17.71 -19.41
N ALA A 320 22.65 16.46 -19.07
CA ALA A 320 22.69 15.38 -20.03
C ALA A 320 21.32 15.09 -20.66
N VAL A 321 20.22 15.22 -19.90
CA VAL A 321 18.85 15.14 -20.44
C VAL A 321 18.61 16.24 -21.48
N VAL A 322 18.93 17.50 -21.15
CA VAL A 322 18.75 18.63 -22.07
C VAL A 322 19.59 18.48 -23.34
N ASP A 323 20.84 18.01 -23.21
CA ASP A 323 21.71 17.75 -24.37
C ASP A 323 21.14 16.65 -25.28
N ASN A 324 20.59 15.59 -24.69
CA ASN A 324 19.92 14.53 -25.45
C ASN A 324 18.67 15.04 -26.17
N ILE A 325 17.86 15.87 -25.51
CA ILE A 325 16.71 16.54 -26.14
C ILE A 325 17.16 17.37 -27.34
N ALA A 326 18.23 18.17 -27.20
CA ALA A 326 18.76 18.99 -28.28
C ALA A 326 19.15 18.14 -29.49
N ARG A 327 19.88 17.04 -29.28
CA ARG A 327 20.30 16.11 -30.36
C ARG A 327 19.10 15.47 -31.07
N ILE A 328 18.05 15.10 -30.34
CA ILE A 328 16.82 14.53 -30.94
C ILE A 328 16.06 15.60 -31.74
N LEU A 329 15.95 16.82 -31.22
CA LEU A 329 15.28 17.92 -31.92
C LEU A 329 16.03 18.34 -33.18
N GLU A 330 17.37 18.38 -33.15
CA GLU A 330 18.19 18.64 -34.33
C GLU A 330 17.95 17.61 -35.44
N GLU A 331 17.89 16.33 -35.10
CA GLU A 331 17.54 15.27 -36.06
C GLU A 331 16.13 15.46 -36.63
N ALA A 332 15.20 15.94 -35.81
CA ALA A 332 13.83 16.23 -36.22
C ALA A 332 13.68 17.54 -37.04
N GLY A 333 14.77 18.26 -37.30
CA GLY A 333 14.77 19.55 -38.00
C GLY A 333 14.28 20.73 -37.14
N SER A 334 14.34 20.59 -35.82
CA SER A 334 13.92 21.56 -34.81
C SER A 334 15.10 21.98 -33.91
N SER A 335 14.84 22.66 -32.81
CA SER A 335 15.82 23.09 -31.81
C SER A 335 15.17 23.28 -30.45
N LEU A 336 16.00 23.40 -29.40
CA LEU A 336 15.54 23.73 -28.05
C LEU A 336 14.65 24.98 -28.02
N GLU A 337 14.87 25.94 -28.92
CA GLU A 337 14.20 27.24 -28.89
C GLU A 337 12.73 27.15 -29.35
N LYS A 338 12.37 25.99 -29.91
CA LYS A 338 11.02 25.66 -30.35
C LYS A 338 10.31 24.72 -29.39
N VAL A 339 10.91 24.39 -28.24
CA VAL A 339 10.25 23.63 -27.19
C VAL A 339 9.12 24.46 -26.59
N ILE A 340 7.92 23.88 -26.51
CA ILE A 340 6.72 24.57 -26.04
C ILE A 340 6.21 24.03 -24.70
N ASP A 341 6.42 22.73 -24.43
CA ASP A 341 5.98 22.08 -23.19
C ASP A 341 6.99 21.03 -22.73
N VAL A 342 7.21 20.97 -21.42
CA VAL A 342 8.06 19.97 -20.78
C VAL A 342 7.38 19.41 -19.54
N THR A 343 7.22 18.09 -19.50
CA THR A 343 6.91 17.35 -18.28
C THR A 343 8.20 16.72 -17.76
N SER A 344 8.63 17.12 -16.57
CA SER A 344 9.84 16.61 -15.91
C SER A 344 9.49 15.69 -14.75
N PHE A 345 10.23 14.60 -14.63
CA PHE A 345 10.05 13.61 -13.59
C PHE A 345 11.32 13.53 -12.75
N LEU A 346 11.20 13.69 -11.43
CA LEU A 346 12.30 13.58 -10.46
C LEU A 346 12.03 12.43 -9.49
N VAL A 347 13.05 11.62 -9.21
CA VAL A 347 12.93 10.49 -8.26
C VAL A 347 12.98 10.96 -6.80
N ASP A 348 13.75 12.01 -6.50
CA ASP A 348 13.84 12.61 -5.16
C ASP A 348 13.63 14.12 -5.23
N MET A 349 12.37 14.55 -5.22
CA MET A 349 12.01 15.97 -5.39
C MET A 349 12.65 16.88 -4.33
N ASP A 350 12.58 16.48 -3.06
CA ASP A 350 13.02 17.32 -1.94
C ASP A 350 14.53 17.59 -2.01
N ARG A 351 15.31 16.58 -2.42
CA ARG A 351 16.76 16.70 -2.61
C ARG A 351 17.13 17.45 -3.90
N ASP A 352 16.47 17.11 -5.01
CA ASP A 352 17.00 17.39 -6.34
C ASP A 352 16.44 18.66 -6.97
N PHE A 353 15.27 19.14 -6.51
CA PHE A 353 14.56 20.22 -7.18
C PHE A 353 15.40 21.49 -7.33
N SER A 354 16.17 21.86 -6.31
CA SER A 354 17.04 23.05 -6.38
C SER A 354 18.10 22.92 -7.49
N GLY A 355 18.83 21.80 -7.52
CA GLY A 355 19.89 21.59 -8.52
C GLY A 355 19.34 21.42 -9.93
N TYR A 356 18.24 20.69 -10.09
CA TYR A 356 17.47 20.63 -11.34
C TYR A 356 17.07 22.03 -11.83
N ASN A 357 16.54 22.87 -10.93
CA ASN A 357 16.02 24.19 -11.28
C ASN A 357 17.11 25.19 -11.68
N GLU A 358 18.32 25.07 -11.12
CA GLU A 358 19.49 25.81 -11.58
C GLU A 358 19.82 25.50 -13.06
N VAL A 359 19.94 24.22 -13.40
CA VAL A 359 20.22 23.80 -14.78
C VAL A 359 19.08 24.18 -15.73
N TRP A 360 17.84 24.05 -15.28
CA TRP A 360 16.67 24.51 -16.02
C TRP A 360 16.78 26.00 -16.36
N ALA A 361 17.05 26.85 -15.37
CA ALA A 361 17.14 28.30 -15.56
C ALA A 361 18.25 28.71 -16.56
N GLU A 362 19.34 27.94 -16.63
CA GLU A 362 20.42 28.19 -17.57
C GLU A 362 20.12 27.76 -19.01
N THR A 363 19.20 26.80 -19.18
CA THR A 363 18.88 26.12 -20.44
C THR A 363 17.46 26.44 -20.91
N LEU A 364 16.52 25.50 -20.77
CA LEU A 364 15.13 25.61 -21.22
C LEU A 364 14.38 26.78 -20.59
N GLY A 365 14.78 27.22 -19.40
CA GLY A 365 14.23 28.41 -18.75
C GLY A 365 14.40 29.71 -19.56
N LYS A 366 15.41 29.79 -20.43
CA LYS A 366 15.60 30.93 -21.36
C LYS A 366 14.67 30.88 -22.56
N VAL A 367 14.24 29.68 -22.95
CA VAL A 367 13.27 29.45 -24.03
C VAL A 367 11.85 29.76 -23.54
N GLY A 368 11.57 29.42 -22.28
CA GLY A 368 10.28 29.67 -21.64
C GLY A 368 9.13 28.72 -22.04
N PRO A 369 9.34 27.40 -22.19
CA PRO A 369 8.24 26.47 -22.39
C PRO A 369 7.39 26.36 -21.12
N THR A 370 6.14 25.91 -21.26
CA THR A 370 5.36 25.49 -20.10
C THR A 370 6.04 24.29 -19.44
N ARG A 371 6.00 24.24 -18.10
CA ARG A 371 6.67 23.20 -17.32
C ARG A 371 5.73 22.61 -16.28
N THR A 372 5.72 21.28 -16.21
CA THR A 372 5.21 20.52 -15.08
C THR A 372 6.34 19.67 -14.51
N THR A 373 6.54 19.67 -13.19
CA THR A 373 7.55 18.85 -12.52
C THR A 373 6.86 17.94 -11.52
N LEU A 374 7.10 16.63 -11.62
CA LEU A 374 6.45 15.60 -10.82
C LEU A 374 7.50 14.83 -10.01
N ALA A 375 7.17 14.51 -8.76
CA ALA A 375 7.88 13.50 -8.00
C ALA A 375 7.37 12.12 -8.44
N ILE A 376 8.27 11.19 -8.73
CA ILE A 376 7.94 9.82 -9.12
C ILE A 376 8.79 8.82 -8.34
N ARG A 377 8.29 7.59 -8.20
CA ARG A 377 8.98 6.55 -7.42
C ARG A 377 10.24 6.02 -8.12
N ALA A 378 10.18 5.79 -9.42
CA ALA A 378 11.26 5.13 -10.15
C ALA A 378 11.19 5.40 -11.65
N LEU A 379 12.35 5.34 -12.31
CA LEU A 379 12.51 5.33 -13.75
C LEU A 379 13.03 3.95 -14.21
N PRO A 380 12.86 3.57 -15.49
CA PRO A 380 13.27 2.25 -15.99
C PRO A 380 14.76 1.95 -15.86
N THR A 381 15.60 2.98 -15.72
CA THR A 381 17.04 2.88 -15.47
C THR A 381 17.38 3.62 -14.18
N PRO A 382 18.56 3.40 -13.54
CA PRO A 382 18.91 4.04 -12.27
C PRO A 382 19.32 5.52 -12.45
N ILE A 383 18.41 6.32 -13.02
CA ILE A 383 18.54 7.75 -13.32
C ILE A 383 17.61 8.54 -12.39
N ALA A 384 17.96 9.78 -12.09
CA ALA A 384 17.24 10.66 -11.18
C ALA A 384 16.20 11.54 -11.89
N VAL A 385 16.39 11.79 -13.18
CA VAL A 385 15.56 12.72 -13.97
C VAL A 385 15.27 12.19 -15.36
N GLU A 386 14.02 12.36 -15.80
CA GLU A 386 13.57 12.15 -17.17
C GLU A 386 12.67 13.32 -17.60
N MET A 387 12.69 13.68 -18.88
CA MET A 387 11.81 14.71 -19.43
C MET A 387 11.05 14.22 -20.66
N LYS A 388 9.77 14.59 -20.75
CA LYS A 388 8.95 14.47 -21.96
C LYS A 388 8.75 15.86 -22.55
N VAL A 389 8.97 15.99 -23.85
CA VAL A 389 9.05 17.28 -24.54
C VAL A 389 8.10 17.32 -25.73
N ILE A 390 7.43 18.45 -25.89
CA ILE A 390 6.72 18.81 -27.12
C ILE A 390 7.40 20.06 -27.70
N ALA A 391 7.72 20.03 -28.98
CA ALA A 391 8.33 21.13 -29.71
C ALA A 391 7.63 21.41 -31.04
N LYS A 392 7.87 22.58 -31.62
CA LYS A 392 7.50 22.90 -33.01
C LYS A 392 8.63 22.55 -33.97
N VAL A 393 8.30 22.28 -35.22
CA VAL A 393 9.28 22.07 -36.30
C VAL A 393 10.06 23.33 -36.60
#